data_AF-A0A0C9WHE0-F1
#
_entry.id   AF-A0A0C9WHE0-F1
#
_cell.length_a   1.000
_cell.length_b   1.000
_cell.length_c   1.000
_cell.angle_alpha   90.00
_cell.angle_beta   90.00
_cell.angle_gamma   90.00
#
_symmetry.space_group_name_H-M   'P 1'
#
loop_
_entity.id
_entity.type
_entity.pdbx_description
1 polymer ?
#
loop_
_entity_poly.entity_id
_entity_poly.type
_entity_poly.pdbx_seq_one_letter_code
_entity_poly.pdbx_strand_id
1 'polypeptide(L)'
;MSERGQQSAIGKALWHQVTTVVILRKNMRQNTQSVEDAKLRTALENMRYAACTADDIKFLRSRVAGRRPNQPKLANKHFRNVSIITALNSQKDRINELGSARFAADTGQTLTDFYSVDTLGVECDPVTGKKPRGRPKKTTICKTISPKLQNMLWNLRHSASEHVPGKLSLCIGMPVIIRNNDATELCITKGQEGHVVGWDAKLGPSGQ
;
A
#
# COMPACT_ATOMS: atom_id res chain seq x y z
N MET A 1 5.17 -37.57 4.19
CA MET A 1 5.80 -36.25 4.44
C MET A 1 5.02 -35.23 3.61
N SER A 2 4.51 -34.13 4.20
CA SER A 2 3.72 -33.16 3.43
C SER A 2 4.62 -32.30 2.54
N GLU A 3 4.08 -31.82 1.43
CA GLU A 3 4.78 -30.92 0.49
C GLU A 3 5.36 -29.68 1.21
N ARG A 4 4.57 -29.08 2.12
CA ARG A 4 5.02 -27.95 2.95
C ARG A 4 6.17 -28.32 3.88
N GLY A 5 6.19 -29.56 4.40
CA GLY A 5 7.28 -30.08 5.22
C GLY A 5 8.57 -30.25 4.42
N GLN A 6 8.48 -30.77 3.19
CA GLN A 6 9.61 -30.89 2.27
C GLN A 6 10.17 -29.51 1.88
N GLN A 7 9.31 -28.56 1.50
CA GLN A 7 9.70 -27.19 1.17
C GLN A 7 10.40 -26.49 2.35
N SER A 8 9.89 -26.67 3.58
CA SER A 8 10.52 -26.11 4.78
C SER A 8 11.87 -26.75 5.08
N ALA A 9 12.00 -28.07 4.93
CA ALA A 9 13.25 -28.78 5.13
C ALA A 9 14.33 -28.35 4.12
N ILE A 10 13.96 -28.26 2.83
CA ILE A 10 14.84 -27.78 1.77
C ILE A 10 15.27 -26.32 2.02
N GLY A 11 14.33 -25.44 2.38
CA GLY A 11 14.65 -24.05 2.69
C GLY A 11 15.64 -23.90 3.85
N LYS A 12 15.49 -24.69 4.91
CA LYS A 12 16.44 -24.72 6.03
C LYS A 12 17.80 -25.27 5.61
N ALA A 13 17.83 -26.36 4.84
CA ALA A 13 19.06 -26.95 4.34
C ALA A 13 19.86 -25.96 3.48
N LEU A 14 19.19 -25.22 2.58
CA LEU A 14 19.80 -24.16 1.79
C LEU A 14 20.31 -23.01 2.67
N TRP A 15 19.56 -22.62 3.70
CA TRP A 15 20.00 -21.58 4.64
C TRP A 15 21.28 -21.96 5.38
N HIS A 16 21.43 -23.24 5.76
CA HIS A 16 22.67 -23.74 6.39
C HIS A 16 23.90 -23.75 5.46
N GLN A 17 23.71 -23.61 4.14
CA GLN A 17 24.82 -23.44 3.20
C GLN A 17 25.39 -22.01 3.22
N VAL A 18 24.69 -21.05 3.82
CA VAL A 18 25.20 -19.68 4.00
C VAL A 18 26.29 -19.69 5.08
N THR A 19 27.55 -19.57 4.68
CA THR A 19 28.70 -19.65 5.60
C THR A 19 29.09 -18.32 6.22
N THR A 20 28.64 -17.20 5.65
CA THR A 20 29.13 -15.87 5.99
C THR A 20 27.98 -14.93 6.24
N VAL A 21 27.97 -14.29 7.42
CA VAL A 21 27.01 -13.25 7.78
C VAL A 21 27.76 -11.92 7.91
N VAL A 22 27.34 -10.92 7.14
CA VAL A 22 27.91 -9.57 7.20
C VAL A 22 26.88 -8.64 7.86
N ILE A 23 27.28 -7.95 8.91
CA ILE A 23 26.43 -6.99 9.62
C ILE A 23 26.95 -5.57 9.37
N LEU A 24 26.16 -4.77 8.64
CA LEU A 24 26.42 -3.35 8.47
C LEU A 24 26.02 -2.59 9.74
N ARG A 25 26.95 -1.78 10.28
CA ARG A 25 26.75 -1.02 11.53
C ARG A 25 26.53 0.48 11.33
N LYS A 26 26.89 1.03 10.16
CA LYS A 26 26.77 2.47 9.89
C LYS A 26 25.37 2.80 9.36
N ASN A 27 24.64 3.64 10.09
CA ASN A 27 23.35 4.17 9.64
C ASN A 27 23.57 5.28 8.61
N MET A 28 23.03 5.10 7.39
CA MET A 28 23.10 6.08 6.30
C MET A 28 21.78 6.84 6.08
N ARG A 29 20.73 6.54 6.87
CA ARG A 29 19.42 7.20 6.81
C ARG A 29 19.40 8.51 7.60
N GLN A 30 20.18 8.59 8.68
CA GLN A 30 20.29 9.76 9.55
C GLN A 30 21.73 10.27 9.55
N ASN A 31 22.13 10.97 8.49
CA ASN A 31 23.50 11.48 8.33
C ASN A 31 23.75 12.76 9.16
N THR A 32 22.69 13.50 9.48
CA THR A 32 22.74 14.68 10.33
C THR A 32 23.07 14.29 11.76
N GLN A 33 23.99 15.02 12.38
CA GLN A 33 24.48 14.75 13.74
C GLN A 33 23.96 15.77 14.76
N SER A 34 22.69 16.16 14.65
CA SER A 34 22.10 17.00 15.70
C SER A 34 21.92 16.19 17.00
N VAL A 35 21.82 16.89 18.13
CA VAL A 35 21.57 16.26 19.44
C VAL A 35 20.26 15.46 19.43
N GLU A 36 19.24 15.97 18.72
CA GLU A 36 17.94 15.31 18.61
C GLU A 36 17.99 14.08 17.68
N ASP A 37 18.79 14.13 16.61
CA ASP A 37 19.03 12.96 15.74
C ASP A 37 19.78 11.86 16.49
N ALA A 38 20.75 12.23 17.33
CA ALA A 38 21.45 11.28 18.19
C ALA A 38 20.49 10.58 19.16
N LYS A 39 19.58 11.33 19.81
CA LYS A 39 18.53 10.74 20.66
C LYS A 39 17.61 9.81 19.89
N LEU A 40 17.18 10.21 18.68
CA LEU A 40 16.32 9.36 17.85
C LEU A 40 17.03 8.06 17.44
N ARG A 41 18.30 8.13 17.05
CA ARG A 41 19.10 6.95 16.71
C ARG A 41 19.23 5.98 17.88
N THR A 42 19.57 6.48 19.07
CA THR A 42 19.64 5.67 20.30
C THR A 42 18.29 5.01 20.61
N ALA A 43 17.20 5.77 20.54
CA ALA A 43 15.86 5.25 20.79
C ALA A 43 15.47 4.13 19.80
N LEU A 44 15.84 4.26 18.52
CA LEU A 44 15.58 3.23 17.49
C LEU A 44 16.40 1.95 17.71
N GLU A 45 17.67 2.09 18.11
CA GLU A 45 18.54 0.95 18.45
C GLU A 45 17.98 0.20 19.68
N ASN A 46 17.59 0.92 20.72
CA ASN A 46 16.97 0.33 21.91
C ASN A 46 15.63 -0.35 21.60
N MET A 47 14.80 0.27 20.75
CA MET A 47 13.51 -0.31 20.33
C MET A 47 13.69 -1.64 19.59
N ARG A 48 14.74 -1.77 18.76
CA ARG A 48 15.06 -3.03 18.06
C ARG A 48 15.31 -4.19 19.02
N TYR A 49 15.87 -3.92 20.20
CA TYR A 49 16.15 -4.91 21.24
C TYR A 49 15.12 -4.89 22.38
N ALA A 50 13.99 -4.20 22.21
CA ALA A 50 12.96 -4.03 23.23
C ALA A 50 13.49 -3.46 24.57
N ALA A 51 14.53 -2.62 24.51
CA ALA A 51 15.25 -2.08 25.66
C ALA A 51 15.08 -0.55 25.82
N CYS A 52 13.90 -0.02 25.45
CA CYS A 52 13.62 1.42 25.53
C CYS A 52 13.74 1.94 26.97
N THR A 53 14.50 3.01 27.15
CA THR A 53 14.69 3.70 28.43
C THR A 53 13.57 4.72 28.70
N ALA A 54 13.51 5.24 29.93
CA ALA A 54 12.58 6.32 30.27
C ALA A 54 12.83 7.59 29.44
N ASP A 55 14.09 7.88 29.11
CA ASP A 55 14.47 9.02 28.28
C ASP A 55 14.04 8.83 26.83
N ASP A 56 14.15 7.61 26.27
CA ASP A 56 13.65 7.28 24.93
C ASP A 56 12.14 7.50 24.84
N ILE A 57 11.39 7.03 25.85
CA ILE A 57 9.93 7.20 25.91
C ILE A 57 9.57 8.68 26.03
N LYS A 58 10.27 9.44 26.88
CA LYS A 58 10.05 10.88 27.04
C LYS A 58 10.32 11.63 25.74
N PHE A 59 11.40 11.28 25.03
CA PHE A 59 11.75 11.83 23.74
C PHE A 59 10.66 11.53 22.69
N LEU A 60 10.23 10.28 22.55
CA LEU A 60 9.19 9.90 21.59
C LEU A 60 7.85 10.60 21.89
N ARG A 61 7.48 10.71 23.18
CA ARG A 61 6.27 11.45 23.60
C ARG A 61 6.31 12.94 23.24
N SER A 62 7.49 13.55 23.16
CA SER A 62 7.63 14.94 22.72
C SER A 62 7.26 15.14 21.24
N ARG A 63 7.32 14.07 20.43
CA ARG A 63 6.98 14.08 19.01
C ARG A 63 5.51 13.77 18.72
N VAL A 64 4.73 13.44 19.75
CA VAL A 64 3.28 13.24 19.62
C VAL A 64 2.61 14.58 19.40
N ALA A 65 1.92 14.71 18.27
CA ALA A 65 1.16 15.92 17.96
C ALA A 65 0.02 16.14 18.97
N GLY A 66 -0.28 17.41 19.27
CA GLY A 66 -1.33 17.74 20.22
C GLY A 66 -1.59 19.24 20.36
N ARG A 67 -2.37 19.60 21.38
CA ARG A 67 -2.86 20.98 21.58
C ARG A 67 -1.94 21.84 22.45
N ARG A 68 -0.94 21.25 23.10
CA ARG A 68 -0.05 21.98 24.02
C ARG A 68 0.93 22.88 23.23
N PRO A 69 1.42 23.98 23.81
CA PRO A 69 2.31 24.93 23.12
C PRO A 69 3.56 24.30 22.50
N ASN A 70 4.15 23.31 23.18
CA ASN A 70 5.40 22.65 22.75
C ASN A 70 5.18 21.35 21.95
N GLN A 71 3.95 21.08 21.51
CA GLN A 71 3.64 19.87 20.72
C GLN A 71 3.59 20.18 19.22
N PRO A 72 4.00 19.24 18.36
CA PRO A 72 3.84 19.37 16.92
C PRO A 72 2.37 19.60 16.54
N LYS A 73 2.13 20.52 15.61
CA LYS A 73 0.80 20.81 15.08
C LYS A 73 0.67 20.21 13.68
N LEU A 74 -0.22 19.24 13.52
CA LEU A 74 -0.49 18.58 12.22
C LEU A 74 -1.05 19.55 11.16
N ALA A 75 -1.62 20.68 11.59
CA ALA A 75 -2.11 21.73 10.70
C ALA A 75 -0.98 22.54 10.03
N ASN A 76 0.28 22.37 10.47
CA ASN A 76 1.41 23.07 9.84
C ASN A 76 1.57 22.61 8.38
N LYS A 77 1.83 23.56 7.48
CA LYS A 77 2.07 23.32 6.04
C LYS A 77 3.17 22.28 5.79
N HIS A 78 4.16 22.15 6.68
CA HIS A 78 5.20 21.13 6.57
C HIS A 78 4.66 19.69 6.61
N PHE A 79 3.51 19.44 7.25
CA PHE A 79 2.84 18.15 7.26
C PHE A 79 1.76 18.01 6.18
N ARG A 80 1.71 18.95 5.22
CA ARG A 80 0.77 18.86 4.10
C ARG A 80 1.31 17.85 3.09
N ASN A 81 0.44 16.91 2.68
CA ASN A 81 0.73 15.90 1.66
C ASN A 81 1.95 15.02 1.96
N VAL A 82 2.30 14.84 3.24
CA VAL A 82 3.33 13.88 3.66
C VAL A 82 2.77 12.47 3.73
N SER A 83 3.66 11.47 3.64
CA SER A 83 3.30 10.06 3.78
C SER A 83 2.81 9.75 5.20
N ILE A 84 1.63 9.12 5.29
CA ILE A 84 1.03 8.72 6.57
C ILE A 84 1.05 7.20 6.66
N ILE A 85 1.71 6.68 7.70
CA ILE A 85 1.76 5.25 7.99
C ILE A 85 0.65 4.94 8.99
N THR A 86 -0.15 3.92 8.70
CA THR A 86 -1.24 3.46 9.57
C THR A 86 -1.13 1.97 9.83
N ALA A 87 -1.75 1.50 10.91
CA ALA A 87 -1.74 0.09 11.27
C ALA A 87 -2.68 -0.74 10.37
N LEU A 88 -3.80 -0.15 9.92
CA LEU A 88 -4.85 -0.86 9.18
C LEU A 88 -5.03 -0.28 7.78
N ASN A 89 -5.20 -1.15 6.80
CA ASN A 89 -5.46 -0.75 5.42
C ASN A 89 -6.75 0.08 5.27
N SER A 90 -7.78 -0.21 6.05
CA SER A 90 -9.03 0.57 6.04
C SER A 90 -8.83 2.03 6.48
N GLN A 91 -7.91 2.29 7.41
CA GLN A 91 -7.55 3.64 7.84
C GLN A 91 -6.79 4.36 6.73
N LYS A 92 -5.80 3.69 6.12
CA LYS A 92 -5.07 4.20 4.95
C LYS A 92 -6.03 4.56 3.81
N ASP A 93 -6.97 3.68 3.46
CA ASP A 93 -7.93 3.91 2.38
C ASP A 93 -8.78 5.17 2.67
N ARG A 94 -9.31 5.31 3.89
CA ARG A 94 -10.11 6.48 4.28
C ARG A 94 -9.29 7.78 4.32
N ILE A 95 -8.06 7.72 4.80
CA ILE A 95 -7.15 8.88 4.82
C ILE A 95 -6.82 9.32 3.39
N ASN A 96 -6.57 8.37 2.49
CA ASN A 96 -6.28 8.68 1.09
C ASN A 96 -7.50 9.28 0.39
N GLU A 97 -8.70 8.75 0.62
CA GLU A 97 -9.95 9.32 0.07
C GLU A 97 -10.14 10.79 0.49
N LEU A 98 -9.98 11.09 1.78
CA LEU A 98 -10.03 12.46 2.30
C LEU A 98 -8.87 13.32 1.77
N GLY A 99 -7.70 12.72 1.63
CA GLY A 99 -6.49 13.35 1.11
C GLY A 99 -6.62 13.76 -0.36
N SER A 100 -7.19 12.91 -1.20
CA SER A 100 -7.45 13.17 -2.62
C SER A 100 -8.45 14.30 -2.80
N ALA A 101 -9.58 14.27 -2.10
CA ALA A 101 -10.58 15.34 -2.16
C ALA A 101 -10.00 16.69 -1.73
N ARG A 102 -9.22 16.68 -0.65
CA ARG A 102 -8.52 17.87 -0.14
C ARG A 102 -7.46 18.38 -1.11
N PHE A 103 -6.66 17.49 -1.72
CA PHE A 103 -5.62 17.86 -2.68
C PHE A 103 -6.22 18.53 -3.91
N ALA A 104 -7.31 17.99 -4.44
CA ALA A 104 -8.05 18.59 -5.54
C ALA A 104 -8.55 20.00 -5.18
N ALA A 105 -9.16 20.17 -4.00
CA ALA A 105 -9.60 21.48 -3.52
C ALA A 105 -8.43 22.49 -3.33
N ASP A 106 -7.32 22.06 -2.74
CA ASP A 106 -6.13 22.90 -2.53
C ASP A 106 -5.51 23.38 -3.85
N THR A 107 -5.64 22.59 -4.92
CA THR A 107 -5.08 22.88 -6.24
C THR A 107 -6.10 23.48 -7.21
N GLY A 108 -7.35 23.67 -6.78
CA GLY A 108 -8.43 24.17 -7.64
C GLY A 108 -8.82 23.21 -8.77
N GLN A 109 -8.52 21.92 -8.62
CA GLN A 109 -8.80 20.88 -9.61
C GLN A 109 -10.02 20.04 -9.22
N THR A 110 -10.57 19.31 -10.18
CA THR A 110 -11.59 18.28 -9.95
C THR A 110 -10.96 16.89 -9.96
N LEU A 111 -11.55 15.96 -9.21
CA LEU A 111 -11.17 14.55 -9.28
C LEU A 111 -11.79 13.91 -10.52
N THR A 112 -10.98 13.14 -11.24
CA THR A 112 -11.43 12.26 -12.32
C THR A 112 -11.51 10.84 -11.80
N ASP A 113 -12.67 10.20 -11.98
CA ASP A 113 -12.93 8.84 -11.50
C ASP A 113 -12.67 7.81 -12.61
N PHE A 114 -11.85 6.81 -12.28
CA PHE A 114 -11.58 5.64 -13.12
C PHE A 114 -12.23 4.41 -12.50
N TYR A 115 -12.94 3.64 -13.32
CA TYR A 115 -13.75 2.51 -12.86
C TYR A 115 -13.15 1.18 -13.29
N SER A 116 -13.16 0.19 -12.40
CA SER A 116 -12.80 -1.19 -12.72
C SER A 116 -13.78 -1.80 -13.70
N VAL A 117 -13.26 -2.67 -14.57
CA VAL A 117 -14.07 -3.54 -15.44
C VAL A 117 -13.97 -4.94 -14.88
N ASP A 118 -15.00 -5.35 -14.15
CA ASP A 118 -15.03 -6.65 -13.48
C ASP A 118 -15.80 -7.68 -14.31
N THR A 119 -15.37 -8.93 -14.23
CA THR A 119 -16.06 -10.07 -14.86
C THR A 119 -16.20 -11.21 -13.87
N LEU A 120 -17.30 -11.95 -13.93
CA LEU A 120 -17.48 -13.14 -13.10
C LEU A 120 -16.53 -14.24 -13.62
N GLY A 121 -15.61 -14.68 -12.75
CA GLY A 121 -14.73 -15.80 -13.04
C GLY A 121 -15.52 -17.10 -13.23
N VAL A 122 -15.09 -17.93 -14.17
CA VAL A 122 -15.48 -19.35 -14.19
C VAL A 122 -14.78 -20.00 -13.02
N GLU A 123 -15.50 -20.66 -12.12
CA GLU A 123 -14.93 -21.36 -10.96
C GLU A 123 -13.70 -22.19 -11.37
N CYS A 124 -12.52 -21.75 -10.91
CA CYS A 124 -11.31 -22.55 -10.94
C CYS A 124 -11.21 -23.26 -9.59
N ASP A 125 -10.93 -24.56 -9.62
CA ASP A 125 -10.73 -25.35 -8.40
C ASP A 125 -9.58 -24.73 -7.58
N PRO A 126 -9.85 -24.25 -6.34
CA PRO A 126 -8.88 -23.52 -5.53
C PRO A 126 -7.64 -24.35 -5.15
N VAL A 127 -7.69 -25.67 -5.31
CA VAL A 127 -6.58 -26.57 -4.96
C VAL A 127 -5.59 -26.77 -6.12
N THR A 128 -6.04 -26.64 -7.38
CA THR A 128 -5.20 -27.02 -8.54
C THR A 128 -4.97 -25.92 -9.56
N GLY A 129 -5.73 -24.81 -9.53
CA GLY A 129 -5.62 -23.72 -10.50
C GLY A 129 -5.88 -24.14 -11.96
N LYS A 130 -6.30 -25.40 -12.18
CA LYS A 130 -6.58 -25.96 -13.50
C LYS A 130 -8.04 -25.71 -13.84
N LYS A 131 -8.30 -25.20 -15.05
CA LYS A 131 -9.65 -25.19 -15.62
C LYS A 131 -10.19 -26.63 -15.60
N PRO A 132 -11.47 -26.85 -15.24
CA PRO A 132 -12.05 -28.19 -15.23
C PRO A 132 -11.87 -28.82 -16.62
N ARG A 133 -11.16 -29.95 -16.67
CA ARG A 133 -11.01 -30.76 -17.91
C ARG A 133 -12.32 -31.50 -18.14
N GLY A 134 -13.24 -30.87 -18.85
CA GLY A 134 -14.50 -31.46 -19.28
C GLY A 134 -15.19 -30.56 -20.31
N ARG A 135 -15.97 -31.16 -21.21
CA ARG A 135 -16.82 -30.41 -22.15
C ARG A 135 -17.68 -29.42 -21.33
N PRO A 136 -17.65 -28.11 -21.63
CA PRO A 136 -18.44 -27.15 -20.88
C PRO A 136 -19.92 -27.53 -21.00
N LYS A 137 -20.58 -27.77 -19.87
CA LYS A 137 -22.05 -27.81 -19.85
C LYS A 137 -22.52 -26.46 -20.42
N LYS A 138 -23.47 -26.48 -21.35
CA LYS A 138 -24.11 -25.28 -21.95
C LYS A 138 -24.97 -24.53 -20.91
N THR A 139 -24.41 -24.20 -19.75
CA THR A 139 -24.93 -23.14 -18.90
C THR A 139 -24.32 -21.85 -19.42
N THR A 140 -25.15 -21.01 -20.03
CA THR A 140 -24.82 -19.66 -20.47
C THR A 140 -24.10 -18.93 -19.34
N ILE A 141 -22.76 -18.90 -19.40
CA ILE A 141 -21.93 -18.20 -18.42
C ILE A 141 -22.22 -16.73 -18.63
N CYS A 142 -23.04 -16.14 -17.76
CA CYS A 142 -23.22 -14.70 -17.72
C CYS A 142 -21.90 -14.10 -17.26
N LYS A 143 -21.02 -13.76 -18.21
CA LYS A 143 -19.77 -13.02 -17.95
C LYS A 143 -20.03 -11.60 -17.47
N THR A 144 -21.28 -11.15 -17.59
CA THR A 144 -21.71 -9.79 -17.34
C THR A 144 -22.20 -9.66 -15.90
N ILE A 145 -21.50 -8.83 -15.12
CA ILE A 145 -21.93 -8.44 -13.77
C ILE A 145 -23.16 -7.55 -13.90
N SER A 146 -24.15 -7.74 -13.00
CA SER A 146 -25.32 -6.86 -12.99
C SER A 146 -24.92 -5.42 -12.63
N PRO A 147 -25.51 -4.38 -13.24
CA PRO A 147 -25.14 -2.99 -12.95
C PRO A 147 -25.21 -2.63 -11.46
N LYS A 148 -26.18 -3.22 -10.74
CA LYS A 148 -26.32 -3.07 -9.29
C LYS A 148 -25.12 -3.65 -8.53
N LEU A 149 -24.68 -4.85 -8.89
CA LEU A 149 -23.52 -5.49 -8.27
C LEU A 149 -22.23 -4.73 -8.62
N GLN A 150 -22.08 -4.28 -9.86
CA GLN A 150 -20.93 -3.49 -10.29
C GLN A 150 -20.82 -2.18 -9.49
N ASN A 151 -21.94 -1.47 -9.29
CA ASN A 151 -21.97 -0.27 -8.48
C ASN A 151 -21.62 -0.55 -7.00
N MET A 152 -22.02 -1.70 -6.45
CA MET A 152 -21.59 -2.11 -5.11
C MET A 152 -20.09 -2.38 -5.05
N LEU A 153 -19.51 -2.99 -6.09
CA LEU A 153 -18.06 -3.25 -6.17
C LEU A 153 -17.25 -1.95 -6.27
N TRP A 154 -17.71 -0.98 -7.06
CA TRP A 154 -17.05 0.33 -7.18
C TRP A 154 -17.03 1.12 -5.87
N ASN A 155 -18.07 0.98 -5.05
CA ASN A 155 -18.17 1.65 -3.76
C ASN A 155 -17.60 0.81 -2.60
N LEU A 156 -17.08 -0.38 -2.89
CA LEU A 156 -16.45 -1.22 -1.88
C LEU A 156 -15.10 -0.62 -1.48
N ARG A 157 -14.74 -0.77 -0.20
CA ARG A 157 -13.41 -0.35 0.28
C ARG A 157 -12.33 -1.21 -0.38
N HIS A 158 -11.24 -0.58 -0.79
CA HIS A 158 -10.07 -1.23 -1.41
C HIS A 158 -9.51 -2.37 -0.54
N SER A 159 -9.55 -2.21 0.78
CA SER A 159 -9.14 -3.25 1.74
C SER A 159 -9.95 -4.55 1.67
N ALA A 160 -11.15 -4.54 1.12
CA ALA A 160 -12.00 -5.73 0.97
C ALA A 160 -11.77 -6.47 -0.37
N SER A 161 -10.96 -5.92 -1.27
CA SER A 161 -10.68 -6.43 -2.62
C SER A 161 -9.19 -6.62 -2.86
N GLU A 162 -8.45 -7.14 -1.86
CA GLU A 162 -6.98 -7.31 -1.92
C GLU A 162 -6.22 -6.04 -2.32
N HIS A 163 -6.77 -4.87 -1.99
CA HIS A 163 -6.24 -3.55 -2.34
C HIS A 163 -6.39 -3.14 -3.82
N VAL A 164 -7.27 -3.79 -4.57
CA VAL A 164 -7.64 -3.38 -5.92
C VAL A 164 -8.81 -2.38 -5.87
N PRO A 165 -8.64 -1.13 -6.33
CA PRO A 165 -9.74 -0.17 -6.41
C PRO A 165 -10.83 -0.61 -7.39
N GLY A 166 -12.08 -0.65 -6.92
CA GLY A 166 -13.23 -0.61 -7.82
C GLY A 166 -13.38 0.76 -8.48
N LYS A 167 -13.16 1.83 -7.71
CA LYS A 167 -13.08 3.20 -8.20
C LYS A 167 -11.78 3.86 -7.75
N LEU A 168 -11.09 4.52 -8.67
CA LEU A 168 -9.85 5.26 -8.43
C LEU A 168 -10.03 6.72 -8.86
N SER A 169 -10.01 7.63 -7.90
CA SER A 169 -10.13 9.07 -8.14
C SER A 169 -8.76 9.73 -8.20
N LEU A 170 -8.43 10.41 -9.31
CA LEU A 170 -7.13 11.05 -9.54
C LEU A 170 -7.27 12.52 -9.94
N CYS A 171 -6.20 13.30 -9.73
CA CYS A 171 -6.01 14.63 -10.30
C CYS A 171 -4.53 14.86 -10.61
N ILE A 172 -4.22 15.85 -11.45
CA ILE A 172 -2.84 16.13 -11.88
C ILE A 172 -2.02 16.63 -10.69
N GLY A 173 -0.77 16.16 -10.60
CA GLY A 173 0.17 16.43 -9.52
C GLY A 173 -0.03 15.59 -8.27
N MET A 174 -1.05 14.73 -8.20
CA MET A 174 -1.32 13.95 -7.01
C MET A 174 -0.24 12.87 -6.79
N PRO A 175 0.29 12.71 -5.57
CA PRO A 175 1.23 11.64 -5.26
C PRO A 175 0.54 10.27 -5.27
N VAL A 176 1.17 9.29 -5.92
CA VAL A 176 0.66 7.91 -6.08
C VAL A 176 1.78 6.91 -5.84
N ILE A 177 1.40 5.65 -5.57
CA ILE A 177 2.34 4.54 -5.42
C ILE A 177 1.93 3.42 -6.38
N ILE A 178 2.89 2.93 -7.16
CA ILE A 178 2.69 1.82 -8.09
C ILE A 178 2.47 0.53 -7.31
N ARG A 179 1.45 -0.25 -7.69
CA ARG A 179 1.04 -1.46 -6.96
C ARG A 179 1.46 -2.77 -7.62
N ASN A 180 1.77 -2.73 -8.91
CA ASN A 180 2.11 -3.89 -9.70
C ASN A 180 3.52 -3.77 -10.26
N ASN A 181 4.11 -4.92 -10.61
CA ASN A 181 5.36 -4.95 -11.36
C ASN A 181 5.00 -5.03 -12.84
N ASP A 182 4.91 -3.89 -13.50
CA ASP A 182 4.45 -3.82 -14.89
C ASP A 182 5.63 -3.87 -15.88
N ALA A 183 6.74 -3.18 -15.58
CA ALA A 183 7.93 -3.18 -16.41
C ALA A 183 9.20 -3.06 -15.56
N THR A 184 9.64 -4.18 -14.99
CA THR A 184 10.81 -4.25 -14.09
C THR A 184 12.11 -3.80 -14.76
N GLU A 185 12.23 -4.01 -16.07
CA GLU A 185 13.37 -3.57 -16.89
C GLU A 185 13.43 -2.06 -17.08
N LEU A 186 12.28 -1.38 -16.97
CA LEU A 186 12.16 0.09 -17.00
C LEU A 186 12.07 0.68 -15.59
N CYS A 187 12.42 -0.11 -14.57
CA CYS A 187 12.33 0.24 -13.16
C CYS A 187 10.90 0.53 -12.65
N ILE A 188 9.84 0.19 -13.39
CA ILE A 188 8.44 0.38 -12.97
C ILE A 188 8.04 -0.80 -12.07
N THR A 189 8.11 -0.57 -10.76
CA THR A 189 7.97 -1.63 -9.76
C THR A 189 7.00 -1.30 -8.64
N LYS A 190 6.46 -2.34 -8.02
CA LYS A 190 5.58 -2.23 -6.86
C LYS A 190 6.28 -1.50 -5.72
N GLY A 191 5.61 -0.48 -5.19
CA GLY A 191 6.09 0.34 -4.06
C GLY A 191 6.79 1.62 -4.49
N GLN A 192 7.00 1.85 -5.79
CA GLN A 192 7.59 3.08 -6.28
C GLN A 192 6.61 4.26 -6.16
N GLU A 193 7.12 5.38 -5.65
CA GLU A 193 6.39 6.64 -5.56
C GLU A 193 6.42 7.38 -6.91
N GLY A 194 5.35 8.10 -7.22
CA GLY A 194 5.22 8.90 -8.42
C GLY A 194 4.20 10.02 -8.27
N HIS A 195 4.10 10.86 -9.30
CA HIS A 195 3.10 11.92 -9.38
C HIS A 195 2.31 11.77 -10.68
N VAL A 196 1.02 12.02 -10.61
CA VAL A 196 0.16 11.96 -11.80
C VAL A 196 0.47 13.16 -12.70
N VAL A 197 0.94 12.93 -13.91
CA VAL A 197 1.24 14.00 -14.89
C VAL A 197 0.16 14.16 -15.96
N GLY A 198 -0.67 13.13 -16.13
CA GLY A 198 -1.68 13.03 -17.17
C GLY A 198 -2.22 11.61 -17.25
N TRP A 199 -3.22 11.41 -18.10
CA TRP A 199 -3.80 10.12 -18.40
C TRP A 199 -4.47 10.16 -19.78
N ASP A 200 -4.59 8.99 -20.39
CA ASP A 200 -5.48 8.77 -21.52
C ASP A 200 -6.71 7.99 -21.02
N ALA A 201 -7.91 8.41 -21.42
CA ALA A 201 -9.16 7.90 -20.88
C ALA A 201 -10.14 7.56 -22.00
N LYS A 202 -10.94 6.52 -21.77
CA LYS A 202 -11.98 6.06 -22.68
C LYS A 202 -13.25 5.73 -21.91
N LEU A 203 -14.39 5.89 -22.56
CA LEU A 203 -15.69 5.48 -22.03
C LEU A 203 -15.69 3.98 -21.77
N GLY A 204 -16.11 3.61 -20.56
CA GLY A 204 -16.24 2.24 -20.12
C GLY A 204 -17.47 1.54 -20.69
N PRO A 205 -17.57 0.21 -20.52
CA PRO A 205 -18.67 -0.60 -21.07
C PRO A 205 -20.06 -0.23 -20.57
N SER A 206 -20.17 0.49 -19.46
CA SER A 206 -21.46 0.93 -18.90
C SER A 206 -21.67 2.46 -18.97
N GLY A 207 -20.88 3.16 -19.81
CA GLY A 207 -21.05 4.58 -20.10
C GLY A 207 -20.43 5.55 -19.08
N GLN A 208 -19.56 5.03 -18.21
CA GLN A 208 -18.75 5.81 -17.27
C GLN A 208 -17.37 6.19 -17.82
#